data_AF-A0A358M535-F1
#
_entry.id   AF-A0A358M535-F1
#
_cell.length_a   1.000
_cell.length_b   1.000
_cell.length_c   1.000
_cell.angle_alpha   90.00
_cell.angle_beta   90.00
_cell.angle_gamma   90.00
#
_symmetry.space_group_name_H-M   'P 1'
#
loop_
_entity.id
_entity.type
_entity.pdbx_description
1 polymer ?
#
loop_
_entity_poly.entity_id
_entity_poly.type
_entity_poly.pdbx_seq_one_letter_code
_entity_poly.pdbx_strand_id
1 'polypeptide(L)'
;MRSERKTIRGAVSAFAILFSAVTLLSGSRLRAEEQNLPEDAQNITSRELYHGVTLTSFALSADSKYGLNKVSVVEFDPAQSDLYIDVTNMAEYSDTLKTVEKTVAEFNEKNGEGKTAIAAVNGDLWMVSYAHARVEGAGTTYGGYSDAVVTKVLTVPRGFNMYGGEIITSAHMSQETPFEGAFQSFGFTADNKPYLGQPAVTVNVKNVTQNTDAEKVDGINRLPAKNALVMYTDKGALSHYALDEAYEVVIDCAEDYVVRHGAAIKGTVTAICKEGDEDLPMQANRIILTARGSRPTSRIESFQVGDEIEITVSVKDLFGNDEAWQNEIVNAVGGHMVFANDGKYSSIGDSTTYPTTILAETNSGTVLFIQNDGRQADYSLGFRFSDYTRLAQEFDIKNGFILDGGGSSTLVALADNGYELVNRPSDKDENGNYGQPRSVVNSVILSYGTDRNAPEESETASAAPAETAGASAAGGSGLGWKIALIAGSVVCFIIAVLLAVRAGNKKYGKDK
;
A
#
# COMPACT_ATOMS: atom_id res chain seq x y z
N MET A 1 50.06 12.57 -38.16
CA MET A 1 50.21 12.28 -36.71
C MET A 1 49.33 13.08 -35.74
N ARG A 2 49.34 14.43 -35.69
CA ARG A 2 48.50 15.19 -34.71
C ARG A 2 47.01 15.30 -35.11
N SER A 3 46.73 15.26 -36.42
CA SER A 3 45.37 15.22 -37.01
C SER A 3 44.71 13.84 -36.82
N GLU A 4 45.39 12.75 -37.18
CA GLU A 4 44.85 11.38 -37.05
C GLU A 4 44.51 10.98 -35.60
N ARG A 5 45.28 11.45 -34.60
CA ARG A 5 45.00 11.19 -33.18
C ARG A 5 43.72 11.88 -32.68
N LYS A 6 43.30 13.00 -33.28
CA LYS A 6 42.02 13.67 -32.97
C LYS A 6 40.84 12.89 -33.57
N THR A 7 40.98 12.41 -34.80
CA THR A 7 39.94 11.63 -35.50
C THR A 7 39.68 10.29 -34.82
N ILE A 8 40.74 9.61 -34.35
CA ILE A 8 40.62 8.34 -33.62
C ILE A 8 39.98 8.54 -32.24
N ARG A 9 40.31 9.63 -31.51
CA ARG A 9 39.66 9.95 -30.23
C ARG A 9 38.18 10.30 -30.38
N GLY A 10 37.82 11.04 -31.43
CA GLY A 10 36.42 11.34 -31.75
C GLY A 10 35.62 10.09 -32.12
N ALA A 11 36.21 9.19 -32.91
CA ALA A 11 35.59 7.92 -33.30
C ALA A 11 35.41 6.96 -32.10
N VAL A 12 36.40 6.87 -31.19
CA VAL A 12 36.32 6.03 -29.99
C VAL A 12 35.29 6.58 -28.99
N SER A 13 35.19 7.90 -28.80
CA SER A 13 34.12 8.51 -27.98
C SER A 13 32.74 8.31 -28.60
N ALA A 14 32.58 8.49 -29.91
CA ALA A 14 31.31 8.24 -30.59
C ALA A 14 30.90 6.77 -30.52
N PHE A 15 31.87 5.83 -30.65
CA PHE A 15 31.61 4.40 -30.53
C PHE A 15 31.31 3.97 -29.10
N ALA A 16 31.94 4.57 -28.09
CA ALA A 16 31.62 4.32 -26.68
C ALA A 16 30.22 4.84 -26.32
N ILE A 17 29.84 6.04 -26.81
CA ILE A 17 28.48 6.58 -26.62
C ILE A 17 27.45 5.70 -27.32
N LEU A 18 27.72 5.30 -28.58
CA LEU A 18 26.84 4.43 -29.34
C LEU A 18 26.73 3.02 -28.72
N PHE A 19 27.82 2.46 -28.23
CA PHE A 19 27.83 1.15 -27.58
C PHE A 19 27.11 1.18 -26.23
N SER A 20 27.36 2.20 -25.39
CA SER A 20 26.61 2.41 -24.15
C SER A 20 25.12 2.61 -24.41
N ALA A 21 24.75 3.40 -25.43
CA ALA A 21 23.37 3.58 -25.84
C ALA A 21 22.73 2.28 -26.33
N VAL A 22 23.44 1.49 -27.14
CA VAL A 22 22.96 0.18 -27.62
C VAL A 22 22.80 -0.82 -26.47
N THR A 23 23.73 -0.88 -25.53
CA THR A 23 23.63 -1.77 -24.36
C THR A 23 22.50 -1.37 -23.41
N LEU A 24 22.28 -0.07 -23.21
CA LEU A 24 21.16 0.45 -22.42
C LEU A 24 19.82 0.17 -23.10
N LEU A 25 19.74 0.35 -24.43
CA LEU A 25 18.55 0.05 -25.24
C LEU A 25 18.22 -1.45 -25.28
N SER A 26 19.23 -2.32 -25.35
CA SER A 26 19.01 -3.78 -25.30
C SER A 26 18.62 -4.26 -23.90
N GLY A 27 19.21 -3.70 -22.84
CA GLY A 27 18.87 -4.07 -21.46
C GLY A 27 17.45 -3.65 -21.08
N SER A 28 17.02 -2.45 -21.47
CA SER A 28 15.66 -1.97 -21.21
C SER A 28 14.58 -2.75 -21.99
N ARG A 29 14.86 -3.18 -23.23
CA ARG A 29 13.95 -4.07 -23.97
C ARG A 29 13.87 -5.48 -23.39
N LEU A 30 15.00 -6.07 -22.99
CA LEU A 30 15.02 -7.37 -22.31
C LEU A 30 14.20 -7.33 -21.01
N ARG A 31 14.35 -6.26 -20.22
CA ARG A 31 13.53 -6.06 -19.01
C ARG A 31 12.04 -5.89 -19.34
N ALA A 32 11.71 -5.17 -20.40
CA ALA A 32 10.32 -5.02 -20.82
C ALA A 32 9.66 -6.36 -21.16
N GLU A 33 10.40 -7.27 -21.81
CA GLU A 33 9.96 -8.64 -22.09
C GLU A 33 9.82 -9.48 -20.81
N GLU A 34 10.78 -9.38 -19.87
CA GLU A 34 10.73 -10.11 -18.59
C GLU A 34 9.52 -9.70 -17.72
N GLN A 35 9.17 -8.40 -17.71
CA GLN A 35 8.05 -7.87 -16.93
C GLN A 35 6.71 -7.91 -17.69
N ASN A 36 6.70 -8.46 -18.90
CA ASN A 36 5.56 -8.44 -19.83
C ASN A 36 4.90 -7.04 -19.95
N LEU A 37 5.72 -5.99 -20.13
CA LEU A 37 5.19 -4.65 -20.36
C LEU A 37 4.35 -4.60 -21.66
N PRO A 38 3.38 -3.67 -21.77
CA PRO A 38 2.62 -3.47 -23.00
C PRO A 38 3.52 -3.33 -24.23
N GLU A 39 3.15 -3.98 -25.35
CA GLU A 39 3.94 -3.97 -26.59
C GLU A 39 4.24 -2.55 -27.11
N ASP A 40 3.32 -1.61 -26.88
CA ASP A 40 3.43 -0.21 -27.31
C ASP A 40 4.32 0.65 -26.36
N ALA A 41 4.91 0.05 -25.32
CA ALA A 41 5.72 0.76 -24.33
C ALA A 41 6.99 1.37 -24.95
N GLN A 42 7.21 2.65 -24.64
CA GLN A 42 8.36 3.42 -25.11
C GLN A 42 8.99 4.22 -23.97
N ASN A 43 10.20 4.73 -24.18
CA ASN A 43 10.97 5.48 -23.17
C ASN A 43 11.12 4.71 -21.85
N ILE A 44 11.38 3.40 -21.96
CA ILE A 44 11.47 2.49 -20.83
C ILE A 44 12.76 2.78 -20.06
N THR A 45 12.62 3.04 -18.76
CA THR A 45 13.72 3.22 -17.82
C THR A 45 13.52 2.28 -16.65
N SER A 46 14.55 1.55 -16.25
CA SER A 46 14.50 0.62 -15.12
C SER A 46 15.68 0.85 -14.18
N ARG A 47 15.44 0.74 -12.88
CA ARG A 47 16.49 0.74 -11.85
C ARG A 47 16.12 -0.17 -10.69
N GLU A 48 17.14 -0.79 -10.09
CA GLU A 48 16.98 -1.58 -8.87
C GLU A 48 16.85 -0.62 -7.67
N LEU A 49 15.79 -0.77 -6.89
CA LEU A 49 15.56 0.01 -5.67
C LEU A 49 16.22 -0.66 -4.46
N TYR A 50 16.14 -1.98 -4.42
CA TYR A 50 16.73 -2.86 -3.43
C TYR A 50 17.00 -4.20 -4.12
N HIS A 51 17.85 -5.06 -3.55
CA HIS A 51 18.13 -6.36 -4.14
C HIS A 51 16.83 -7.12 -4.43
N GLY A 52 16.59 -7.48 -5.70
CA GLY A 52 15.38 -8.19 -6.12
C GLY A 52 14.13 -7.31 -6.31
N VAL A 53 14.23 -5.99 -6.10
CA VAL A 53 13.13 -5.03 -6.26
C VAL A 53 13.45 -4.02 -7.35
N THR A 54 12.66 -4.02 -8.42
CA THR A 54 12.89 -3.17 -9.59
C THR A 54 11.78 -2.15 -9.76
N LEU A 55 12.14 -0.89 -10.01
CA LEU A 55 11.25 0.15 -10.52
C LEU A 55 11.45 0.32 -12.03
N THR A 56 10.39 0.14 -12.80
CA THR A 56 10.36 0.42 -14.23
C THR A 56 9.32 1.47 -14.57
N SER A 57 9.72 2.52 -15.27
CA SER A 57 8.83 3.55 -15.80
C SER A 57 8.83 3.52 -17.32
N PHE A 58 7.65 3.72 -17.92
CA PHE A 58 7.49 3.77 -19.37
C PHE A 58 6.37 4.72 -19.77
N ALA A 59 6.32 5.04 -21.07
CA ALA A 59 5.28 5.86 -21.66
C ALA A 59 4.54 5.09 -22.76
N LEU A 60 3.28 5.44 -22.96
CA LEU A 60 2.47 5.01 -24.11
C LEU A 60 2.13 6.25 -24.92
N SER A 61 2.25 6.16 -26.25
CA SER A 61 1.96 7.31 -27.14
C SER A 61 0.46 7.55 -27.28
N ALA A 62 0.08 8.73 -27.79
CA ALA A 62 -1.31 9.04 -28.12
C ALA A 62 -1.92 8.08 -29.16
N ASP A 63 -1.08 7.50 -30.03
CA ASP A 63 -1.49 6.53 -31.05
C ASP A 63 -1.56 5.09 -30.53
N SER A 64 -1.09 4.83 -29.30
CA SER A 64 -1.19 3.51 -28.69
C SER A 64 -2.65 3.14 -28.45
N LYS A 65 -2.94 1.84 -28.36
CA LYS A 65 -4.29 1.34 -28.07
C LYS A 65 -4.84 1.75 -26.69
N TYR A 66 -3.99 2.30 -25.83
CA TYR A 66 -4.30 2.79 -24.49
C TYR A 66 -4.35 4.32 -24.40
N GLY A 67 -3.95 5.02 -25.47
CA GLY A 67 -3.74 6.46 -25.47
C GLY A 67 -2.48 6.91 -24.71
N LEU A 68 -2.29 8.22 -24.64
CA LEU A 68 -1.13 8.84 -24.00
C LEU A 68 -1.11 8.55 -22.49
N ASN A 69 -0.13 7.78 -22.01
CA ASN A 69 -0.01 7.43 -20.59
C ASN A 69 1.45 7.44 -20.09
N LYS A 70 1.61 7.62 -18.78
CA LYS A 70 2.87 7.53 -18.03
C LYS A 70 2.66 6.56 -16.88
N VAL A 71 3.41 5.47 -16.90
CA VAL A 71 3.21 4.33 -16.02
C VAL A 71 4.51 4.00 -15.31
N SER A 72 4.44 3.68 -14.03
CA SER A 72 5.54 3.18 -13.22
C SER A 72 5.13 1.90 -12.52
N VAL A 73 6.03 0.93 -12.47
CA VAL A 73 5.80 -0.41 -11.92
C VAL A 73 6.94 -0.76 -10.97
N VAL A 74 6.61 -1.02 -9.71
CA VAL A 74 7.53 -1.68 -8.77
C VAL A 74 7.22 -3.17 -8.79
N GLU A 75 8.24 -3.99 -9.02
CA GLU A 75 8.15 -5.44 -9.14
C GLU A 75 9.09 -6.11 -8.15
N PHE A 76 8.61 -7.16 -7.49
CA PHE A 76 9.39 -7.95 -6.53
C PHE A 76 8.80 -9.36 -6.34
N ASP A 77 9.64 -10.30 -5.92
CA ASP A 77 9.21 -11.62 -5.48
C ASP A 77 8.73 -11.54 -4.02
N PRO A 78 7.44 -11.80 -3.72
CA PRO A 78 6.94 -11.76 -2.35
C PRO A 78 7.63 -12.78 -1.43
N ALA A 79 8.14 -13.89 -1.97
CA ALA A 79 8.80 -14.94 -1.19
C ALA A 79 10.21 -14.56 -0.71
N GLN A 80 10.76 -13.42 -1.17
CA GLN A 80 12.04 -12.92 -0.70
C GLN A 80 11.96 -12.61 0.81
N SER A 81 12.81 -13.26 1.59
CA SER A 81 12.62 -13.41 3.04
C SER A 81 12.98 -12.18 3.87
N ASP A 82 13.72 -11.22 3.30
CA ASP A 82 14.03 -9.94 3.92
C ASP A 82 13.10 -8.79 3.48
N LEU A 83 12.14 -9.06 2.59
CA LEU A 83 11.09 -8.10 2.19
C LEU A 83 9.86 -8.21 3.09
N TYR A 84 9.18 -7.10 3.31
CA TYR A 84 7.95 -7.01 4.09
C TYR A 84 6.95 -6.10 3.40
N ILE A 85 5.66 -6.39 3.58
CA ILE A 85 4.56 -5.51 3.15
C ILE A 85 3.78 -5.06 4.37
N ASP A 86 3.69 -3.74 4.54
CA ASP A 86 2.95 -3.10 5.62
C ASP A 86 1.81 -2.25 5.04
N VAL A 87 0.64 -2.31 5.68
CA VAL A 87 -0.45 -1.37 5.41
C VAL A 87 -0.66 -0.54 6.66
N THR A 88 -0.74 0.77 6.51
CA THR A 88 -0.87 1.66 7.67
C THR A 88 -1.50 2.99 7.32
N ASN A 89 -2.24 3.52 8.29
CA ASN A 89 -2.59 4.92 8.44
C ASN A 89 -1.52 5.56 9.35
N MET A 90 -0.46 6.20 8.85
CA MET A 90 0.63 6.59 9.77
C MET A 90 0.33 7.71 10.77
N ALA A 91 -0.93 8.09 10.94
CA ALA A 91 -1.36 8.82 12.11
C ALA A 91 -1.63 7.90 13.30
N GLU A 92 -1.80 8.50 14.47
CA GLU A 92 -2.20 7.76 15.69
C GLU A 92 -3.61 7.16 15.56
N TYR A 93 -4.45 7.69 14.66
CA TYR A 93 -5.87 7.33 14.50
C TYR A 93 -6.27 7.15 13.02
N SER A 94 -7.29 6.33 12.76
CA SER A 94 -7.69 5.92 11.40
C SER A 94 -8.30 7.01 10.53
N ASP A 95 -8.62 8.17 11.09
CA ASP A 95 -9.26 9.31 10.41
C ASP A 95 -8.30 10.44 10.03
N THR A 96 -7.02 10.33 10.39
CA THR A 96 -6.04 11.38 10.14
C THR A 96 -5.26 11.12 8.85
N LEU A 97 -5.49 12.00 7.86
CA LEU A 97 -4.94 11.85 6.51
C LEU A 97 -3.49 12.34 6.40
N LYS A 98 -2.67 11.62 5.62
CA LYS A 98 -1.29 11.98 5.30
C LYS A 98 -0.97 11.69 3.84
N THR A 99 -0.04 12.43 3.25
CA THR A 99 0.48 12.06 1.93
C THR A 99 1.32 10.78 2.05
N VAL A 100 1.52 10.08 0.93
CA VAL A 100 2.36 8.86 0.90
C VAL A 100 3.81 9.20 1.28
N GLU A 101 4.33 10.37 0.91
CA GLU A 101 5.68 10.81 1.28
C GLU A 101 5.83 10.97 2.79
N LYS A 102 4.86 11.64 3.44
CA LYS A 102 4.89 11.84 4.89
C LYS A 102 4.79 10.51 5.62
N THR A 103 3.98 9.61 5.08
CA THR A 103 3.84 8.24 5.54
C THR A 103 5.20 7.54 5.47
N VAL A 104 5.87 7.48 4.31
CA VAL A 104 7.24 6.90 4.21
C VAL A 104 8.24 7.54 5.19
N ALA A 105 8.22 8.86 5.36
CA ALA A 105 9.13 9.55 6.27
C ALA A 105 8.94 9.08 7.73
N GLU A 106 7.69 9.01 8.21
CA GLU A 106 7.39 8.60 9.58
C GLU A 106 7.62 7.11 9.82
N PHE A 107 7.40 6.26 8.81
CA PHE A 107 7.76 4.83 8.88
C PHE A 107 9.23 4.66 9.25
N ASN A 108 10.10 5.32 8.50
CA ASN A 108 11.54 5.23 8.68
C ASN A 108 12.02 5.92 9.96
N GLU A 109 11.41 7.03 10.36
CA GLU A 109 11.72 7.71 11.62
C GLU A 109 11.46 6.81 12.84
N LYS A 110 10.36 6.04 12.82
CA LYS A 110 10.04 5.03 13.84
C LYS A 110 10.77 3.71 13.64
N ASN A 111 11.72 3.64 12.71
CA ASN A 111 12.45 2.44 12.28
C ASN A 111 11.53 1.31 11.77
N GLY A 112 10.26 1.57 11.43
CA GLY A 112 9.34 0.57 10.87
C GLY A 112 9.30 -0.76 11.62
N GLU A 113 9.56 -0.76 12.94
CA GLU A 113 9.74 -1.98 13.74
C GLU A 113 10.94 -2.86 13.30
N GLY A 114 12.05 -2.23 12.93
CA GLY A 114 13.25 -2.89 12.37
C GLY A 114 13.28 -2.97 10.84
N LYS A 115 12.43 -2.21 10.15
CA LYS A 115 12.28 -2.21 8.69
C LYS A 115 12.54 -0.81 8.10
N THR A 116 12.96 -0.78 6.84
CA THR A 116 13.18 0.44 6.05
C THR A 116 12.38 0.39 4.76
N ALA A 117 11.64 1.45 4.43
CA ALA A 117 10.81 1.49 3.24
C ALA A 117 11.64 1.41 1.94
N ILE A 118 11.10 0.75 0.92
CA ILE A 118 11.66 0.69 -0.45
C ILE A 118 10.77 1.47 -1.39
N ALA A 119 9.47 1.21 -1.35
CA ALA A 119 8.47 1.87 -2.16
C ALA A 119 7.12 1.89 -1.43
N ALA A 120 6.29 2.86 -1.73
CA ALA A 120 4.97 2.99 -1.15
C ALA A 120 3.98 3.58 -2.15
N VAL A 121 2.73 3.13 -2.04
CA VAL A 121 1.60 3.66 -2.81
C VAL A 121 0.44 4.04 -1.89
N ASN A 122 -0.47 4.88 -2.37
CA ASN A 122 -1.72 5.14 -1.65
C ASN A 122 -2.58 3.87 -1.53
N GLY A 123 -3.48 3.84 -0.53
CA GLY A 123 -4.36 2.71 -0.26
C GLY A 123 -5.82 2.91 -0.67
N ASP A 124 -6.71 2.62 0.28
CA ASP A 124 -8.16 2.48 0.13
C ASP A 124 -8.87 3.79 -0.26
N LEU A 125 -10.06 3.63 -0.84
CA LEU A 125 -11.06 4.69 -0.91
C LEU A 125 -11.50 5.07 0.50
N TRP A 126 -12.07 6.28 0.65
CA TRP A 126 -12.64 6.70 1.91
C TRP A 126 -14.04 7.32 1.78
N MET A 127 -14.71 7.41 2.91
CA MET A 127 -15.99 8.07 3.11
C MET A 127 -15.79 9.58 3.06
N VAL A 128 -16.54 10.26 2.20
CA VAL A 128 -16.32 11.68 1.87
C VAL A 128 -17.47 12.55 2.37
N SER A 129 -17.16 13.79 2.79
CA SER A 129 -18.15 14.71 3.36
C SER A 129 -19.21 15.18 2.37
N TYR A 130 -18.91 15.18 1.07
CA TYR A 130 -19.87 15.56 0.03
C TYR A 130 -20.89 14.45 -0.30
N ALA A 131 -20.67 13.23 0.18
CA ALA A 131 -21.54 12.08 -0.12
C ALA A 131 -21.94 11.32 1.13
N HIS A 132 -21.03 10.60 1.79
CA HIS A 132 -21.35 9.65 2.87
C HIS A 132 -21.32 10.28 4.25
N ALA A 133 -20.25 11.01 4.59
CA ALA A 133 -20.06 11.63 5.90
C ALA A 133 -20.72 13.02 5.96
N ARG A 134 -22.03 13.08 5.66
CA ARG A 134 -22.79 14.33 5.57
C ARG A 134 -22.85 15.00 6.93
N VAL A 135 -22.29 16.21 7.00
CA VAL A 135 -22.17 16.97 8.25
C VAL A 135 -23.49 17.66 8.58
N GLU A 136 -23.91 17.60 9.83
CA GLU A 136 -25.08 18.33 10.33
C GLU A 136 -25.00 19.82 10.00
N GLY A 137 -26.11 20.40 9.54
CA GLY A 137 -26.19 21.81 9.17
C GLY A 137 -25.50 22.20 7.86
N ALA A 138 -24.74 21.31 7.21
CA ALA A 138 -24.04 21.62 5.96
C ALA A 138 -24.94 21.63 4.72
N GLY A 139 -26.16 21.07 4.81
CA GLY A 139 -27.12 21.00 3.69
C GLY A 139 -26.65 20.10 2.53
N THR A 140 -25.66 19.23 2.76
CA THR A 140 -25.10 18.35 1.74
C THR A 140 -26.14 17.37 1.22
N THR A 141 -26.24 17.24 -0.11
CA THR A 141 -27.11 16.26 -0.77
C THR A 141 -26.34 15.52 -1.85
N TYR A 142 -26.45 14.19 -1.88
CA TYR A 142 -25.83 13.35 -2.89
C TYR A 142 -26.68 12.12 -3.17
N GLY A 143 -26.93 11.81 -4.45
CA GLY A 143 -27.70 10.63 -4.83
C GLY A 143 -29.11 10.56 -4.24
N GLY A 144 -29.72 11.70 -3.86
CA GLY A 144 -31.03 11.76 -3.21
C GLY A 144 -30.99 11.61 -1.67
N TYR A 145 -29.82 11.45 -1.07
CA TYR A 145 -29.62 11.43 0.38
C TYR A 145 -29.20 12.80 0.90
N SER A 146 -29.80 13.24 2.01
CA SER A 146 -29.55 14.55 2.62
C SER A 146 -29.59 14.53 4.16
N ASP A 147 -29.82 13.37 4.76
CA ASP A 147 -29.80 13.19 6.21
C ASP A 147 -28.37 13.35 6.75
N ALA A 148 -28.23 14.04 7.88
CA ALA A 148 -26.95 14.19 8.56
C ALA A 148 -26.50 12.86 9.17
N VAL A 149 -25.20 12.61 9.11
CA VAL A 149 -24.57 11.39 9.63
C VAL A 149 -23.65 11.71 10.80
N VAL A 150 -22.93 12.84 10.72
CA VAL A 150 -21.90 13.24 11.68
C VAL A 150 -21.99 14.73 12.02
N THR A 151 -21.53 15.12 13.20
CA THR A 151 -21.44 16.53 13.61
C THR A 151 -20.21 17.24 13.02
N LYS A 152 -19.19 16.48 12.62
CA LYS A 152 -17.97 16.96 11.97
C LYS A 152 -17.49 15.95 10.93
N VAL A 153 -16.74 16.42 9.93
CA VAL A 153 -16.15 15.55 8.90
C VAL A 153 -15.35 14.43 9.56
N LEU A 154 -15.77 13.20 9.30
CA LEU A 154 -15.09 11.97 9.68
C LEU A 154 -14.61 11.28 8.39
N THR A 155 -13.33 10.90 8.35
CA THR A 155 -12.79 10.16 7.22
C THR A 155 -12.57 8.71 7.63
N VAL A 156 -13.18 7.78 6.90
CA VAL A 156 -13.08 6.34 7.17
C VAL A 156 -12.76 5.63 5.86
N PRO A 157 -11.85 4.66 5.82
CA PRO A 157 -11.68 3.78 4.66
C PRO A 157 -13.01 3.12 4.20
N ARG A 158 -13.11 2.56 2.99
CA ARG A 158 -14.35 1.89 2.53
C ARG A 158 -14.28 0.38 2.58
N GLY A 159 -13.10 -0.20 2.36
CA GLY A 159 -12.89 -1.64 2.43
C GLY A 159 -12.65 -2.15 3.84
N PHE A 160 -12.46 -3.46 3.91
CA PHE A 160 -11.92 -4.11 5.08
C PHE A 160 -10.42 -3.80 5.16
N ASN A 161 -9.97 -3.27 6.29
CA ASN A 161 -8.56 -2.93 6.49
C ASN A 161 -8.05 -3.65 7.74
N MET A 162 -6.86 -4.22 7.62
CA MET A 162 -6.18 -4.94 8.70
C MET A 162 -4.71 -4.51 8.72
N TYR A 163 -4.20 -4.07 9.86
CA TYR A 163 -2.78 -3.69 10.02
C TYR A 163 -2.17 -4.56 11.11
N GLY A 164 -1.05 -5.24 10.81
CA GLY A 164 -0.35 -6.09 11.79
C GLY A 164 -1.20 -7.20 12.44
N GLY A 165 -2.23 -7.69 11.74
CA GLY A 165 -3.16 -8.73 12.21
C GLY A 165 -4.38 -8.19 12.95
N GLU A 166 -4.50 -6.87 13.11
CA GLU A 166 -5.65 -6.23 13.75
C GLU A 166 -6.59 -5.60 12.73
N ILE A 167 -7.89 -5.89 12.87
CA ILE A 167 -8.96 -5.32 12.04
C ILE A 167 -9.17 -3.88 12.46
N ILE A 168 -8.85 -2.96 11.55
CA ILE A 168 -8.95 -1.52 11.78
C ILE A 168 -10.33 -1.02 11.38
N THR A 169 -10.85 -1.48 10.24
CA THR A 169 -12.21 -1.16 9.80
C THR A 169 -12.86 -2.37 9.16
N SER A 170 -14.15 -2.56 9.42
CA SER A 170 -14.95 -3.42 8.55
C SER A 170 -15.20 -2.73 7.20
N ALA A 171 -15.63 -3.50 6.21
CA ALA A 171 -16.08 -2.94 4.94
C ALA A 171 -17.35 -2.07 5.10
N HIS A 172 -17.62 -1.26 4.07
CA HIS A 172 -18.79 -0.41 3.92
C HIS A 172 -20.09 -1.15 4.27
N MET A 173 -20.91 -0.52 5.12
CA MET A 173 -22.16 -1.07 5.61
C MET A 173 -23.35 -0.59 4.78
N SER A 174 -24.41 -1.39 4.69
CA SER A 174 -25.64 -1.01 3.99
C SER A 174 -26.34 0.24 4.55
N GLN A 175 -26.08 0.56 5.81
CA GLN A 175 -26.60 1.72 6.52
C GLN A 175 -25.87 3.01 6.12
N GLU A 176 -24.64 2.90 5.61
CA GLU A 176 -23.88 4.03 5.10
C GLU A 176 -24.40 4.37 3.69
N THR A 177 -25.18 5.45 3.60
CA THR A 177 -25.83 5.86 2.36
C THR A 177 -25.04 6.96 1.62
N PRO A 178 -24.99 6.96 0.27
CA PRO A 178 -25.45 5.89 -0.61
C PRO A 178 -24.61 4.62 -0.42
N PHE A 179 -25.27 3.48 -0.37
CA PHE A 179 -24.58 2.20 -0.30
C PHE A 179 -24.11 1.80 -1.70
N GLU A 180 -22.80 1.62 -1.86
CA GLU A 180 -22.15 1.38 -3.16
C GLU A 180 -21.68 -0.07 -3.32
N GLY A 181 -22.14 -0.98 -2.44
CA GLY A 181 -21.81 -2.39 -2.47
C GLY A 181 -20.76 -2.79 -1.43
N ALA A 182 -20.52 -4.10 -1.37
CA ALA A 182 -19.50 -4.69 -0.51
C ALA A 182 -18.13 -4.59 -1.20
N PHE A 183 -17.21 -3.89 -0.55
CA PHE A 183 -15.87 -3.64 -1.08
C PHE A 183 -14.96 -4.86 -0.91
N GLN A 184 -14.08 -5.06 -1.88
CA GLN A 184 -13.02 -6.08 -1.82
C GLN A 184 -11.78 -5.53 -1.10
N SER A 185 -10.85 -6.42 -0.79
CA SER A 185 -9.59 -6.07 -0.16
C SER A 185 -8.47 -6.96 -0.69
N PHE A 186 -7.26 -6.42 -0.70
CA PHE A 186 -6.05 -7.13 -1.05
C PHE A 186 -5.23 -7.34 0.22
N GLY A 187 -5.06 -8.59 0.59
CA GLY A 187 -4.39 -9.03 1.80
C GLY A 187 -3.00 -9.60 1.52
N PHE A 188 -2.15 -9.55 2.53
CA PHE A 188 -0.82 -10.13 2.57
C PHE A 188 -0.64 -10.87 3.89
N THR A 189 -0.09 -12.07 3.79
CA THR A 189 0.37 -12.84 4.95
C THR A 189 1.68 -12.28 5.49
N ALA A 190 2.12 -12.78 6.65
CA ALA A 190 3.40 -12.39 7.25
C ALA A 190 4.62 -12.72 6.37
N ASP A 191 4.50 -13.68 5.45
CA ASP A 191 5.48 -14.04 4.40
C ASP A 191 5.16 -13.39 3.03
N ASN A 192 4.35 -12.33 3.02
CA ASN A 192 3.95 -11.52 1.86
C ASN A 192 3.14 -12.22 0.77
N LYS A 193 2.58 -13.42 1.02
CA LYS A 193 1.72 -14.09 0.06
C LYS A 193 0.45 -13.25 -0.18
N PRO A 194 0.15 -12.86 -1.43
CA PRO A 194 -1.00 -12.02 -1.73
C PRO A 194 -2.30 -12.82 -1.77
N TYR A 195 -3.39 -12.19 -1.33
CA TYR A 195 -4.75 -12.72 -1.41
C TYR A 195 -5.74 -11.63 -1.79
N LEU A 196 -6.49 -11.85 -2.88
CA LEU A 196 -7.64 -11.03 -3.18
C LEU A 196 -8.89 -11.64 -2.52
N GLY A 197 -9.68 -10.83 -1.83
CA GLY A 197 -10.88 -11.30 -1.16
C GLY A 197 -11.96 -10.24 -1.01
N GLN A 198 -13.09 -10.67 -0.45
CA GLN A 198 -14.19 -9.83 -0.01
C GLN A 198 -14.53 -10.21 1.44
N PRO A 199 -13.74 -9.73 2.42
CA PRO A 199 -13.91 -10.10 3.82
C PRO A 199 -15.20 -9.52 4.41
N ALA A 200 -15.97 -10.36 5.08
CA ALA A 200 -17.16 -10.04 5.84
C ALA A 200 -16.91 -10.34 7.31
N VAL A 201 -17.01 -9.30 8.16
CA VAL A 201 -16.82 -9.41 9.59
C VAL A 201 -18.16 -9.59 10.28
N THR A 202 -18.23 -10.51 11.24
CA THR A 202 -19.34 -10.61 12.18
C THR A 202 -18.81 -10.39 13.58
N VAL A 203 -19.33 -9.36 14.24
CA VAL A 203 -19.06 -9.07 15.65
C VAL A 203 -20.34 -9.33 16.43
N ASN A 204 -20.25 -10.06 17.53
CA ASN A 204 -21.36 -10.23 18.46
C ASN A 204 -20.97 -9.74 19.85
N VAL A 205 -21.85 -8.96 20.46
CA VAL A 205 -21.71 -8.42 21.81
C VAL A 205 -22.69 -9.14 22.72
N LYS A 206 -22.23 -9.70 23.83
CA LYS A 206 -23.07 -10.35 24.83
C LYS A 206 -22.84 -9.68 26.18
N ASN A 207 -23.92 -9.30 26.85
CA ASN A 207 -23.86 -8.94 28.26
C ASN A 207 -23.86 -10.22 29.10
N VAL A 208 -22.71 -10.56 29.67
CA VAL A 208 -22.54 -11.83 30.40
C VAL A 208 -23.10 -11.74 31.81
N THR A 209 -23.08 -10.55 32.43
CA THR A 209 -23.67 -10.32 33.76
C THR A 209 -25.17 -10.57 33.75
N GLN A 210 -25.87 -10.05 32.75
CA GLN A 210 -27.32 -10.23 32.60
C GLN A 210 -27.70 -11.50 31.82
N ASN A 211 -26.71 -12.20 31.25
CA ASN A 211 -26.88 -13.36 30.38
C ASN A 211 -27.89 -13.12 29.24
N THR A 212 -27.70 -12.02 28.50
CA THR A 212 -28.50 -11.71 27.31
C THR A 212 -28.17 -12.65 26.15
N ASP A 213 -29.02 -12.66 25.13
CA ASP A 213 -28.59 -13.14 23.81
C ASP A 213 -27.47 -12.26 23.25
N ALA A 214 -26.71 -12.81 22.30
CA ALA A 214 -25.62 -12.08 21.66
C ALA A 214 -26.16 -11.19 20.53
N GLU A 215 -25.77 -9.92 20.55
CA GLU A 215 -26.22 -8.90 19.62
C GLU A 215 -25.18 -8.63 18.53
N LYS A 216 -25.59 -8.79 17.27
CA LYS A 216 -24.74 -8.52 16.10
C LYS A 216 -24.43 -7.03 15.89
N VAL A 217 -23.18 -6.62 15.89
CA VAL A 217 -22.78 -5.26 15.47
C VAL A 217 -22.75 -5.19 13.94
N ASP A 218 -23.15 -4.04 13.38
CA ASP A 218 -23.21 -3.83 11.94
C ASP A 218 -21.83 -3.54 11.32
N GLY A 219 -20.90 -2.94 12.07
CA GLY A 219 -19.53 -2.70 11.62
C GLY A 219 -18.57 -2.24 12.71
N ILE A 220 -17.29 -2.14 12.33
CA ILE A 220 -16.16 -1.75 13.18
C ILE A 220 -15.56 -0.45 12.63
N ASN A 221 -15.46 0.58 13.47
CA ASN A 221 -14.88 1.89 13.14
C ASN A 221 -15.45 2.47 11.83
N ARG A 222 -16.78 2.38 11.66
CA ARG A 222 -17.52 2.88 10.50
C ARG A 222 -18.16 4.24 10.79
N LEU A 223 -18.82 4.87 9.81
CA LEU A 223 -19.63 6.04 10.13
C LEU A 223 -20.75 5.66 11.11
N PRO A 224 -21.13 6.55 12.06
CA PRO A 224 -22.29 6.35 12.92
C PRO A 224 -23.56 6.57 12.10
N ALA A 225 -23.87 5.64 11.21
CA ALA A 225 -25.02 5.74 10.32
C ALA A 225 -26.34 5.49 11.07
N LYS A 226 -27.42 6.12 10.59
CA LYS A 226 -28.76 5.88 11.14
C LYS A 226 -29.16 4.42 10.95
N ASN A 227 -29.85 3.85 11.94
CA ASN A 227 -30.27 2.45 12.01
C ASN A 227 -29.11 1.43 12.08
N ALA A 228 -27.91 1.87 12.48
CA ALA A 228 -26.76 1.01 12.71
C ALA A 228 -26.41 0.92 14.20
N LEU A 229 -25.88 -0.24 14.61
CA LEU A 229 -25.08 -0.42 15.82
C LEU A 229 -23.62 -0.59 15.38
N VAL A 230 -22.74 0.35 15.74
CA VAL A 230 -21.32 0.34 15.34
C VAL A 230 -20.44 0.19 16.57
N MET A 231 -19.40 -0.64 16.45
CA MET A 231 -18.37 -0.78 17.47
C MET A 231 -17.17 0.08 17.09
N TYR A 232 -16.79 0.99 17.98
CA TYR A 232 -15.57 1.79 17.87
C TYR A 232 -14.51 1.26 18.81
N THR A 233 -13.27 1.24 18.34
CA THR A 233 -12.10 0.76 19.06
C THR A 233 -11.06 1.86 19.12
N ASP A 234 -10.12 1.74 20.03
CA ASP A 234 -8.95 2.63 20.16
C ASP A 234 -7.98 2.64 18.97
N LYS A 235 -8.11 1.72 18.00
CA LYS A 235 -7.45 1.79 16.68
C LYS A 235 -8.18 2.60 15.60
N GLY A 236 -9.39 3.06 15.92
CA GLY A 236 -10.24 3.84 15.02
C GLY A 236 -9.94 5.33 15.09
N ALA A 237 -10.97 6.15 14.89
CA ALA A 237 -10.90 7.60 15.09
C ALA A 237 -10.93 7.97 16.58
N LEU A 238 -10.31 9.10 16.95
CA LEU A 238 -10.41 9.65 18.31
C LEU A 238 -11.84 9.96 18.76
N SER A 239 -12.68 10.32 17.79
CA SER A 239 -14.11 10.54 17.97
C SER A 239 -14.82 10.13 16.70
N HIS A 240 -15.95 9.47 16.84
CA HIS A 240 -16.82 9.10 15.71
C HIS A 240 -17.78 10.22 15.31
N TYR A 241 -17.81 11.34 16.04
CA TYR A 241 -18.64 12.51 15.75
C TYR A 241 -20.12 12.15 15.50
N ALA A 242 -20.68 11.26 16.32
CA ALA A 242 -22.08 10.88 16.17
C ALA A 242 -22.99 12.10 16.41
N LEU A 243 -24.21 12.04 15.87
CA LEU A 243 -25.22 13.05 16.19
C LEU A 243 -25.72 12.86 17.62
N ASP A 244 -26.29 13.93 18.19
CA ASP A 244 -26.69 13.99 19.59
C ASP A 244 -27.72 12.92 19.97
N GLU A 245 -28.53 12.43 19.05
CA GLU A 245 -29.53 11.39 19.35
C GLU A 245 -28.96 9.97 19.51
N ALA A 246 -27.64 9.81 19.41
CA ALA A 246 -26.98 8.53 19.60
C ALA A 246 -27.15 7.99 21.03
N TYR A 247 -27.28 6.67 21.15
CA TYR A 247 -27.21 5.95 22.42
C TYR A 247 -25.91 5.17 22.46
N GLU A 248 -25.09 5.40 23.48
CA GLU A 248 -23.75 4.85 23.55
C GLU A 248 -23.52 4.04 24.82
N VAL A 249 -22.86 2.90 24.67
CA VAL A 249 -22.35 2.09 25.76
C VAL A 249 -20.83 2.12 25.70
N VAL A 250 -20.20 2.65 26.75
CA VAL A 250 -18.75 2.73 26.87
C VAL A 250 -18.26 1.54 27.69
N ILE A 251 -17.33 0.79 27.11
CA ILE A 251 -16.77 -0.46 27.66
C ILE A 251 -15.26 -0.26 27.80
N ASP A 252 -14.75 -0.31 29.02
CA ASP A 252 -13.30 -0.28 29.26
C ASP A 252 -12.79 -1.70 29.52
N CYS A 253 -11.70 -2.07 28.86
CA CYS A 253 -11.01 -3.35 29.00
C CYS A 253 -9.86 -3.21 29.99
N ALA A 254 -9.67 -4.20 30.86
CA ALA A 254 -8.60 -4.17 31.87
C ALA A 254 -7.20 -4.43 31.28
N GLU A 255 -7.16 -5.12 30.14
CA GLU A 255 -5.94 -5.51 29.41
C GLU A 255 -6.05 -5.02 27.96
N ASP A 256 -4.90 -4.97 27.28
CA ASP A 256 -4.84 -4.69 25.85
C ASP A 256 -5.61 -5.76 25.07
N TYR A 257 -6.36 -5.34 24.05
CA TYR A 257 -7.07 -6.23 23.15
C TYR A 257 -6.56 -6.09 21.72
N VAL A 258 -6.84 -7.12 20.91
CA VAL A 258 -6.61 -7.08 19.46
C VAL A 258 -7.88 -7.57 18.78
N VAL A 259 -8.44 -6.74 17.91
CA VAL A 259 -9.63 -7.11 17.14
C VAL A 259 -9.24 -7.97 15.95
N ARG A 260 -9.52 -9.27 16.00
CA ARG A 260 -9.19 -10.22 14.92
C ARG A 260 -10.14 -11.40 14.89
N HIS A 261 -10.07 -12.23 13.85
CA HIS A 261 -10.83 -13.49 13.82
C HIS A 261 -10.57 -14.32 15.09
N GLY A 262 -11.64 -14.89 15.67
CA GLY A 262 -11.55 -15.73 16.86
C GLY A 262 -11.31 -14.95 18.16
N ALA A 263 -11.21 -13.62 18.11
CA ALA A 263 -11.08 -12.81 19.32
C ALA A 263 -12.34 -12.93 20.19
N ALA A 264 -12.12 -13.01 21.50
CA ALA A 264 -13.13 -12.94 22.55
C ALA A 264 -12.67 -11.89 23.58
N ILE A 265 -13.06 -10.64 23.33
CA ILE A 265 -12.65 -9.47 24.11
C ILE A 265 -13.61 -9.32 25.29
N LYS A 266 -13.09 -9.02 26.47
CA LYS A 266 -13.88 -8.80 27.68
C LYS A 266 -13.63 -7.41 28.23
N GLY A 267 -14.70 -6.74 28.62
CA GLY A 267 -14.63 -5.43 29.26
C GLY A 267 -15.82 -5.19 30.18
N THR A 268 -15.79 -4.07 30.87
CA THR A 268 -16.85 -3.65 31.78
C THR A 268 -17.49 -2.37 31.26
N VAL A 269 -18.82 -2.29 31.29
CA VAL A 269 -19.53 -1.04 30.99
C VAL A 269 -19.17 0.00 32.05
N THR A 270 -18.56 1.11 31.64
CA THR A 270 -18.16 2.20 32.55
C THR A 270 -19.04 3.43 32.42
N ALA A 271 -19.73 3.60 31.29
CA ALA A 271 -20.69 4.67 31.09
C ALA A 271 -21.78 4.30 30.06
N ILE A 272 -22.89 5.02 30.16
CA ILE A 272 -23.98 5.03 29.19
C ILE A 272 -24.24 6.49 28.83
N CYS A 273 -24.08 6.87 27.57
CA CYS A 273 -24.36 8.22 27.09
C CYS A 273 -25.65 8.22 26.25
N LYS A 274 -26.52 9.20 26.50
CA LYS A 274 -27.82 9.35 25.82
C LYS A 274 -27.92 10.73 25.17
N GLU A 275 -29.06 10.98 24.54
CA GLU A 275 -29.35 12.26 23.92
C GLU A 275 -29.09 13.45 24.85
N GLY A 276 -28.18 14.33 24.42
CA GLY A 276 -27.78 15.54 25.14
C GLY A 276 -26.70 15.35 26.21
N ASP A 277 -26.24 14.12 26.48
CA ASP A 277 -25.07 13.89 27.31
C ASP A 277 -23.78 14.26 26.56
N GLU A 278 -22.69 14.49 27.30
CA GLU A 278 -21.38 14.69 26.67
C GLU A 278 -20.79 13.34 26.22
N ASP A 279 -20.35 13.27 24.96
CA ASP A 279 -19.62 12.12 24.43
C ASP A 279 -18.32 11.89 25.20
N LEU A 280 -18.03 10.63 25.53
CA LEU A 280 -16.74 10.27 26.11
C LEU A 280 -15.70 10.01 25.02
N PRO A 281 -14.49 10.57 25.15
CA PRO A 281 -13.47 10.40 24.12
C PRO A 281 -12.97 8.96 24.06
N MET A 282 -12.49 8.57 22.88
CA MET A 282 -11.74 7.34 22.70
C MET A 282 -10.39 7.42 23.45
N GLN A 283 -9.97 6.30 24.01
CA GLN A 283 -8.67 6.13 24.69
C GLN A 283 -8.20 4.68 24.54
N ALA A 284 -6.94 4.41 24.88
CA ALA A 284 -6.42 3.04 24.88
C ALA A 284 -7.31 2.08 25.70
N ASN A 285 -7.54 0.89 25.18
CA ASN A 285 -8.33 -0.18 25.79
C ASN A 285 -9.82 0.14 26.03
N ARG A 286 -10.35 1.15 25.31
CA ARG A 286 -11.78 1.48 25.30
C ARG A 286 -12.46 0.99 24.03
N ILE A 287 -13.67 0.47 24.19
CA ILE A 287 -14.62 0.18 23.12
C ILE A 287 -15.89 1.00 23.37
N ILE A 288 -16.43 1.61 22.32
CA ILE A 288 -17.71 2.33 22.37
C ILE A 288 -18.68 1.67 21.39
N LEU A 289 -19.85 1.26 21.89
CA LEU A 289 -20.94 0.80 21.05
C LEU A 289 -21.91 1.96 20.84
N THR A 290 -21.99 2.48 19.62
CA THR A 290 -22.90 3.58 19.27
C THR A 290 -24.08 3.04 18.48
N ALA A 291 -25.28 3.25 18.99
CA ALA A 291 -26.54 2.92 18.33
C ALA A 291 -27.27 4.19 17.91
N ARG A 292 -27.68 4.29 16.64
CA ARG A 292 -28.53 5.38 16.17
C ARG A 292 -29.89 4.88 15.69
N GLY A 293 -30.96 5.39 16.29
CA GLY A 293 -32.34 5.01 16.01
C GLY A 293 -32.83 3.86 16.88
N SER A 294 -34.15 3.72 17.00
CA SER A 294 -34.77 2.82 17.99
C SER A 294 -34.39 1.36 17.85
N ARG A 295 -34.27 0.84 16.61
CA ARG A 295 -33.94 -0.56 16.34
C ARG A 295 -32.57 -0.97 16.88
N PRO A 296 -31.46 -0.28 16.58
CA PRO A 296 -30.17 -0.63 17.19
C PRO A 296 -30.13 -0.31 18.69
N THR A 297 -30.77 0.76 19.16
CA THR A 297 -30.78 1.13 20.59
C THR A 297 -31.42 0.04 21.45
N SER A 298 -32.56 -0.52 21.04
CA SER A 298 -33.27 -1.54 21.82
C SER A 298 -32.48 -2.84 22.06
N ARG A 299 -31.36 -3.01 21.37
CA ARG A 299 -30.49 -4.19 21.46
C ARG A 299 -29.46 -4.06 22.58
N ILE A 300 -29.15 -2.83 22.98
CA ILE A 300 -28.14 -2.54 24.01
C ILE A 300 -28.70 -1.69 25.16
N GLU A 301 -29.96 -1.23 25.10
CA GLU A 301 -30.55 -0.35 26.11
C GLU A 301 -30.73 -0.98 27.49
N SER A 302 -30.67 -2.31 27.58
CA SER A 302 -30.71 -3.03 28.86
C SER A 302 -29.37 -3.02 29.60
N PHE A 303 -28.26 -2.64 28.95
CA PHE A 303 -26.94 -2.68 29.54
C PHE A 303 -26.82 -1.60 30.63
N GLN A 304 -26.07 -1.91 31.68
CA GLN A 304 -25.91 -1.08 32.86
C GLN A 304 -24.43 -0.92 33.19
N VAL A 305 -24.07 0.23 33.77
CA VAL A 305 -22.72 0.45 34.31
C VAL A 305 -22.40 -0.66 35.32
N GLY A 306 -21.23 -1.28 35.16
CA GLY A 306 -20.77 -2.44 35.93
C GLY A 306 -21.03 -3.79 35.28
N ASP A 307 -21.81 -3.86 34.19
CA ASP A 307 -21.99 -5.11 33.45
C ASP A 307 -20.70 -5.55 32.77
N GLU A 308 -20.42 -6.84 32.84
CA GLU A 308 -19.37 -7.49 32.07
C GLU A 308 -19.90 -7.82 30.67
N ILE A 309 -19.12 -7.44 29.66
CA ILE A 309 -19.45 -7.63 28.24
C ILE A 309 -18.40 -8.53 27.60
N GLU A 310 -18.85 -9.49 26.80
CA GLU A 310 -18.01 -10.30 25.94
C GLU A 310 -18.29 -9.95 24.47
N ILE A 311 -17.24 -9.67 23.70
CA ILE A 311 -17.30 -9.32 22.28
C ILE A 311 -16.56 -10.40 21.50
N THR A 312 -17.26 -11.08 20.60
CA THR A 312 -16.68 -12.11 19.74
C THR A 312 -16.59 -11.63 18.31
N VAL A 313 -15.49 -11.95 17.63
CA VAL A 313 -15.23 -11.52 16.25
C VAL A 313 -14.96 -12.73 15.36
N SER A 314 -15.61 -12.76 14.20
CA SER A 314 -15.38 -13.75 13.17
C SER A 314 -15.30 -13.09 11.81
N VAL A 315 -14.55 -13.71 10.90
CA VAL A 315 -14.25 -13.22 9.56
C VAL A 315 -14.54 -14.35 8.60
N LYS A 316 -15.21 -14.03 7.50
CA LYS A 316 -15.44 -14.91 6.37
C LYS A 316 -15.00 -14.19 5.10
N ASP A 317 -14.44 -14.90 4.13
CA ASP A 317 -14.20 -14.38 2.81
C ASP A 317 -15.28 -14.86 1.83
N LEU A 318 -15.94 -13.92 1.15
CA LEU A 318 -16.94 -14.26 0.14
C LEU A 318 -16.31 -14.79 -1.16
N PHE A 319 -14.99 -14.69 -1.32
CA PHE A 319 -14.25 -15.34 -2.42
C PHE A 319 -13.82 -16.77 -2.08
N GLY A 320 -14.05 -17.23 -0.84
CA GLY A 320 -13.82 -18.62 -0.42
C GLY A 320 -12.43 -18.90 0.16
N ASN A 321 -11.63 -17.88 0.46
CA ASN A 321 -10.30 -18.03 1.07
C ASN A 321 -10.35 -17.93 2.61
N ASP A 322 -11.37 -18.53 3.24
CA ASP A 322 -11.64 -18.39 4.67
C ASP A 322 -10.40 -18.67 5.54
N GLU A 323 -9.67 -19.76 5.28
CA GLU A 323 -8.49 -20.15 6.07
C GLU A 323 -7.41 -19.05 6.10
N ALA A 324 -7.12 -18.44 4.95
CA ALA A 324 -6.12 -17.39 4.84
C ALA A 324 -6.56 -16.11 5.58
N TRP A 325 -7.81 -15.66 5.38
CA TRP A 325 -8.34 -14.46 6.03
C TRP A 325 -8.57 -14.60 7.53
N GLN A 326 -8.69 -15.84 8.02
CA GLN A 326 -8.86 -16.12 9.44
C GLN A 326 -7.53 -16.27 10.18
N ASN A 327 -6.50 -16.81 9.52
CA ASN A 327 -5.31 -17.30 10.24
C ASN A 327 -3.96 -16.81 9.68
N GLU A 328 -3.87 -16.37 8.43
CA GLU A 328 -2.58 -16.10 7.77
C GLU A 328 -2.36 -14.62 7.44
N ILE A 329 -3.41 -13.91 7.01
CA ILE A 329 -3.33 -12.52 6.58
C ILE A 329 -3.07 -11.62 7.79
N VAL A 330 -2.06 -10.76 7.68
CA VAL A 330 -1.68 -9.79 8.71
C VAL A 330 -1.83 -8.35 8.24
N ASN A 331 -1.77 -8.11 6.92
CA ASN A 331 -1.99 -6.79 6.36
C ASN A 331 -3.05 -6.88 5.26
N ALA A 332 -4.03 -5.98 5.27
CA ALA A 332 -5.05 -5.89 4.22
C ALA A 332 -5.44 -4.45 3.99
N VAL A 333 -5.60 -4.11 2.71
CA VAL A 333 -6.04 -2.79 2.27
C VAL A 333 -7.32 -2.93 1.43
N GLY A 334 -8.30 -2.07 1.71
CA GLY A 334 -9.43 -1.88 0.81
C GLY A 334 -9.03 -1.24 -0.51
N GLY A 335 -10.00 -0.97 -1.38
CA GLY A 335 -9.74 -0.33 -2.66
C GLY A 335 -11.02 -0.08 -3.43
N HIS A 336 -10.88 0.04 -4.75
CA HIS A 336 -11.97 0.44 -5.62
C HIS A 336 -12.56 -0.73 -6.40
N MET A 337 -11.76 -1.41 -7.24
CA MET A 337 -12.29 -2.39 -8.20
C MET A 337 -11.34 -3.55 -8.45
N VAL A 338 -11.91 -4.75 -8.58
CA VAL A 338 -11.23 -5.96 -9.05
C VAL A 338 -11.39 -6.08 -10.56
N PHE A 339 -10.28 -6.17 -11.29
CA PHE A 339 -10.29 -6.39 -12.75
C PHE A 339 -9.74 -7.76 -13.17
N ALA A 340 -9.00 -8.43 -12.27
CA ALA A 340 -8.53 -9.79 -12.46
C ALA A 340 -8.69 -10.58 -11.14
N ASN A 341 -9.23 -11.78 -11.23
CA ASN A 341 -9.37 -12.70 -10.11
C ASN A 341 -9.09 -14.12 -10.58
N ASP A 342 -8.05 -14.75 -10.05
CA ASP A 342 -7.63 -16.11 -10.40
C ASP A 342 -7.47 -16.30 -11.93
N GLY A 343 -6.78 -15.35 -12.57
CA GLY A 343 -6.54 -15.32 -14.02
C GLY A 343 -7.79 -15.06 -14.88
N LYS A 344 -8.94 -14.77 -14.25
CA LYS A 344 -10.19 -14.42 -14.95
C LYS A 344 -10.38 -12.90 -14.94
N TYR A 345 -10.62 -12.35 -16.12
CA TYR A 345 -10.71 -10.91 -16.34
C TYR A 345 -12.15 -10.48 -16.58
N SER A 346 -12.54 -9.34 -15.99
CA SER A 346 -13.86 -8.74 -16.19
C SER A 346 -13.70 -7.28 -16.61
N SER A 347 -14.55 -6.83 -17.53
CA SER A 347 -14.66 -5.40 -17.82
C SER A 347 -15.22 -4.69 -16.60
N ILE A 348 -14.52 -3.68 -16.10
CA ILE A 348 -14.86 -2.97 -14.86
C ILE A 348 -15.45 -1.57 -15.08
N GLY A 349 -15.66 -1.17 -16.33
CA GLY A 349 -16.29 0.10 -16.61
C GLY A 349 -16.30 0.46 -18.08
N ASP A 350 -16.52 1.74 -18.35
CA ASP A 350 -16.67 2.31 -19.67
C ASP A 350 -15.35 2.94 -20.17
N SER A 351 -15.46 3.90 -21.09
CA SER A 351 -14.33 4.63 -21.66
C SER A 351 -13.76 5.74 -20.75
N THR A 352 -14.21 5.87 -19.51
CA THR A 352 -13.72 6.89 -18.57
C THR A 352 -12.25 6.65 -18.26
N THR A 353 -11.42 7.66 -18.49
CA THR A 353 -9.99 7.65 -18.16
C THR A 353 -9.78 8.07 -16.71
N TYR A 354 -8.89 7.38 -16.02
CA TYR A 354 -8.70 7.59 -14.58
C TYR A 354 -7.23 7.35 -14.18
N PRO A 355 -6.59 8.26 -13.41
CA PRO A 355 -5.31 7.96 -12.78
C PRO A 355 -5.51 6.82 -11.78
N THR A 356 -4.62 5.81 -11.78
CA THR A 356 -4.82 4.61 -10.98
C THR A 356 -3.56 4.13 -10.28
N THR A 357 -3.80 3.54 -9.12
CA THR A 357 -2.84 2.76 -8.36
C THR A 357 -3.39 1.34 -8.27
N ILE A 358 -2.54 0.34 -8.49
CA ILE A 358 -2.93 -1.07 -8.59
C ILE A 358 -1.96 -1.93 -7.79
N LEU A 359 -2.53 -2.88 -7.06
CA LEU A 359 -1.81 -4.06 -6.57
C LEU A 359 -2.15 -5.23 -7.49
N ALA A 360 -1.14 -5.97 -7.92
CA ALA A 360 -1.34 -7.17 -8.72
C ALA A 360 -0.40 -8.31 -8.31
N GLU A 361 -0.89 -9.53 -8.46
CA GLU A 361 -0.12 -10.77 -8.45
C GLU A 361 -0.11 -11.31 -9.89
N THR A 362 1.05 -11.65 -10.44
CA THR A 362 1.15 -12.29 -11.76
C THR A 362 0.93 -13.80 -11.67
N ASN A 363 0.71 -14.49 -12.79
CA ASN A 363 0.63 -15.95 -12.80
C ASN A 363 1.95 -16.63 -12.41
N SER A 364 3.09 -15.92 -12.50
CA SER A 364 4.38 -16.39 -11.99
C SER A 364 4.54 -16.25 -10.46
N GLY A 365 3.61 -15.56 -9.78
CA GLY A 365 3.66 -15.32 -8.33
C GLY A 365 4.37 -14.01 -7.93
N THR A 366 4.78 -13.19 -8.90
CA THR A 366 5.41 -11.89 -8.65
C THR A 366 4.36 -10.86 -8.23
N VAL A 367 4.71 -9.92 -7.34
CA VAL A 367 3.82 -8.81 -6.94
C VAL A 367 4.23 -7.52 -7.64
N LEU A 368 3.23 -6.78 -8.12
CA LEU A 368 3.39 -5.50 -8.81
C LEU A 368 2.66 -4.38 -8.06
N PHE A 369 3.34 -3.27 -7.82
CA PHE A 369 2.69 -1.99 -7.55
C PHE A 369 2.73 -1.17 -8.84
N ILE A 370 1.57 -0.98 -9.48
CA ILE A 370 1.47 -0.25 -10.75
C ILE A 370 0.80 1.10 -10.48
N GLN A 371 1.44 2.17 -10.91
CA GLN A 371 0.93 3.53 -10.88
C GLN A 371 0.80 4.04 -12.32
N ASN A 372 -0.35 4.62 -12.66
CA ASN A 372 -0.57 5.34 -13.92
C ASN A 372 -1.07 6.76 -13.66
N ASP A 373 -0.33 7.75 -14.18
CA ASP A 373 -0.75 9.14 -14.13
C ASP A 373 -1.99 9.36 -15.00
N GLY A 374 -2.78 10.39 -14.71
CA GLY A 374 -3.94 10.70 -15.53
C GLY A 374 -4.45 12.11 -15.36
N ARG A 375 -5.51 12.45 -16.10
CA ARG A 375 -6.16 13.78 -16.12
C ARG A 375 -5.24 14.93 -16.55
N GLN A 376 -4.18 14.64 -17.29
CA GLN A 376 -3.17 15.60 -17.71
C GLN A 376 -3.03 15.54 -19.24
N ALA A 377 -3.84 16.34 -19.95
CA ALA A 377 -4.09 16.23 -21.39
C ALA A 377 -2.85 15.96 -22.27
N ASP A 378 -1.76 16.70 -22.03
CA ASP A 378 -0.53 16.62 -22.85
C ASP A 378 0.56 15.75 -22.24
N TYR A 379 0.25 14.95 -21.21
CA TYR A 379 1.23 14.15 -20.48
C TYR A 379 0.78 12.73 -20.18
N SER A 380 -0.39 12.56 -19.55
CA SER A 380 -0.98 11.26 -19.23
C SER A 380 -2.48 11.41 -19.06
N LEU A 381 -3.27 10.66 -19.83
CA LEU A 381 -4.72 10.67 -19.77
C LEU A 381 -5.25 9.79 -18.62
N GLY A 382 -4.55 8.70 -18.33
CA GLY A 382 -5.02 7.63 -17.45
C GLY A 382 -5.69 6.53 -18.29
N PHE A 383 -5.57 5.29 -17.84
CA PHE A 383 -6.19 4.15 -18.52
C PHE A 383 -7.71 4.25 -18.45
N ARG A 384 -8.37 3.73 -19.48
CA ARG A 384 -9.83 3.59 -19.47
C ARG A 384 -10.20 2.35 -18.66
N PHE A 385 -11.33 2.37 -17.98
CA PHE A 385 -11.80 1.17 -17.29
C PHE A 385 -12.03 -0.03 -18.22
N SER A 386 -12.38 0.23 -19.47
CA SER A 386 -12.49 -0.80 -20.52
C SER A 386 -11.17 -1.48 -20.90
N ASP A 387 -10.01 -0.90 -20.58
CA ASP A 387 -8.70 -1.41 -21.00
C ASP A 387 -8.07 -2.39 -20.01
N TYR A 388 -8.57 -2.48 -18.77
CA TYR A 388 -7.95 -3.30 -17.71
C TYR A 388 -7.94 -4.80 -18.00
N THR A 389 -8.93 -5.32 -18.73
CA THR A 389 -8.89 -6.73 -19.18
C THR A 389 -7.69 -6.99 -20.08
N ARG A 390 -7.36 -6.05 -20.97
CA ARG A 390 -6.20 -6.19 -21.87
C ARG A 390 -4.89 -5.98 -21.11
N LEU A 391 -4.84 -5.01 -20.21
CA LEU A 391 -3.68 -4.80 -19.35
C LEU A 391 -3.38 -6.03 -18.50
N ALA A 392 -4.42 -6.66 -17.93
CA ALA A 392 -4.26 -7.89 -17.16
C ALA A 392 -3.66 -9.03 -17.98
N GLN A 393 -4.07 -9.17 -19.25
CA GLN A 393 -3.50 -10.16 -20.16
C GLN A 393 -2.05 -9.86 -20.51
N GLU A 394 -1.72 -8.60 -20.77
CA GLU A 394 -0.36 -8.20 -21.15
C GLU A 394 0.61 -8.37 -19.98
N PHE A 395 0.28 -7.90 -18.79
CA PHE A 395 1.11 -8.07 -17.58
C PHE A 395 1.05 -9.50 -16.98
N ASP A 396 0.34 -10.43 -17.61
CA ASP A 396 0.12 -11.80 -17.10
C ASP A 396 -0.42 -11.84 -15.65
N ILE A 397 -1.38 -10.95 -15.35
CA ILE A 397 -1.94 -10.75 -14.01
C ILE A 397 -2.88 -11.91 -13.65
N LYS A 398 -2.64 -12.54 -12.50
CA LYS A 398 -3.54 -13.49 -11.87
C LYS A 398 -4.62 -12.78 -11.05
N ASN A 399 -4.20 -11.91 -10.14
CA ASN A 399 -5.09 -11.11 -9.28
C ASN A 399 -4.76 -9.62 -9.46
N GLY A 400 -5.76 -8.79 -9.71
CA GLY A 400 -5.55 -7.38 -10.04
C GLY A 400 -6.60 -6.49 -9.38
N PHE A 401 -6.12 -5.56 -8.56
CA PHE A 401 -6.96 -4.72 -7.71
C PHE A 401 -6.57 -3.25 -7.80
N ILE A 402 -7.50 -2.43 -8.24
CA ILE A 402 -7.37 -0.97 -8.30
C ILE A 402 -7.67 -0.42 -6.91
N LEU A 403 -6.71 0.33 -6.35
CA LEU A 403 -6.84 1.08 -5.10
C LEU A 403 -7.54 2.44 -5.35
N ASP A 404 -7.55 3.35 -4.37
CA ASP A 404 -7.98 4.72 -4.67
C ASP A 404 -7.10 5.34 -5.77
N GLY A 405 -7.70 6.17 -6.61
CA GLY A 405 -7.00 6.80 -7.73
C GLY A 405 -7.33 8.28 -7.83
N GLY A 406 -7.41 8.81 -9.05
CA GLY A 406 -7.56 10.24 -9.22
C GLY A 406 -6.37 11.00 -8.60
N GLY A 407 -6.67 12.04 -7.80
CA GLY A 407 -5.64 12.81 -7.11
C GLY A 407 -4.89 12.04 -6.02
N SER A 408 -5.43 10.91 -5.56
CA SER A 408 -4.80 10.06 -4.56
C SER A 408 -3.68 9.20 -5.14
N SER A 409 -3.70 8.92 -6.46
CA SER A 409 -2.73 8.03 -7.10
C SER A 409 -1.30 8.56 -6.98
N THR A 410 -0.52 7.88 -6.16
CA THR A 410 0.82 8.31 -5.73
C THR A 410 1.73 7.09 -5.60
N LEU A 411 2.96 7.20 -6.10
CA LEU A 411 4.05 6.24 -5.90
C LEU A 411 5.28 6.98 -5.40
N VAL A 412 5.78 6.56 -4.24
CA VAL A 412 7.04 7.03 -3.64
C VAL A 412 8.02 5.86 -3.66
N ALA A 413 9.27 6.10 -4.03
CA ALA A 413 10.29 5.05 -4.07
C ALA A 413 11.65 5.56 -3.60
N LEU A 414 12.48 4.62 -3.16
CA LEU A 414 13.87 4.86 -2.80
C LEU A 414 14.66 5.38 -4.02
N ALA A 415 15.58 6.29 -3.74
CA ALA A 415 16.49 6.92 -4.70
C ALA A 415 17.84 7.21 -4.02
N ASP A 416 18.83 7.65 -4.80
CA ASP A 416 20.21 7.85 -4.33
C ASP A 416 20.33 8.75 -3.08
N ASN A 417 19.41 9.72 -2.92
CA ASN A 417 19.44 10.71 -1.83
C ASN A 417 18.21 10.62 -0.89
N GLY A 418 17.61 9.43 -0.74
CA GLY A 418 16.45 9.22 0.12
C GLY A 418 15.26 8.70 -0.68
N TYR A 419 14.13 9.39 -0.63
CA TYR A 419 12.91 9.00 -1.33
C TYR A 419 12.48 10.07 -2.31
N GLU A 420 11.90 9.65 -3.44
CA GLU A 420 11.32 10.54 -4.42
C GLU A 420 9.86 10.19 -4.73
N LEU A 421 9.08 11.21 -5.03
CA LEU A 421 7.79 11.06 -5.70
C LEU A 421 8.05 10.68 -7.16
N VAL A 422 7.69 9.46 -7.54
CA VAL A 422 8.02 8.88 -8.84
C VAL A 422 7.12 9.43 -9.94
N ASN A 423 5.84 9.60 -9.62
CA ASN A 423 4.81 9.98 -10.58
C ASN A 423 4.47 11.47 -10.49
N ARG A 424 3.53 11.94 -11.34
CA ARG A 424 3.01 13.30 -11.26
C ARG A 424 1.52 13.29 -10.88
N PRO A 425 1.20 13.40 -9.57
CA PRO A 425 -0.18 13.44 -9.08
C PRO A 425 -1.09 14.41 -9.85
N SER A 426 -2.36 14.04 -10.01
CA SER A 426 -3.30 14.81 -10.84
C SER A 426 -3.86 16.06 -10.17
N ASP A 427 -3.66 16.24 -8.87
CA ASP A 427 -4.07 17.45 -8.17
C ASP A 427 -3.12 18.60 -8.49
N LYS A 428 -3.69 19.81 -8.53
CA LYS A 428 -2.99 21.04 -8.88
C LYS A 428 -2.61 21.82 -7.64
N ASP A 429 -1.50 22.53 -7.71
CA ASP A 429 -1.14 23.55 -6.72
C ASP A 429 -2.00 24.80 -6.84
N GLU A 430 -1.79 25.74 -5.94
CA GLU A 430 -2.44 27.06 -5.95
C GLU A 430 -2.20 27.85 -7.25
N ASN A 431 -1.14 27.51 -8.00
CA ASN A 431 -0.76 28.12 -9.27
C ASN A 431 -1.30 27.34 -10.49
N GLY A 432 -2.04 26.25 -10.26
CA GLY A 432 -2.62 25.41 -11.31
C GLY A 432 -1.68 24.36 -11.91
N ASN A 433 -0.49 24.15 -11.34
CA ASN A 433 0.48 23.14 -11.80
C ASN A 433 0.17 21.77 -11.20
N TYR A 434 0.17 20.73 -12.05
CA TYR A 434 0.04 19.35 -11.61
C TYR A 434 1.25 18.89 -10.77
N GLY A 435 1.03 17.83 -10.00
CA GLY A 435 2.06 17.18 -9.19
C GLY A 435 1.90 17.38 -7.69
N GLN A 436 0.76 17.87 -7.21
CA GLN A 436 0.51 18.00 -5.78
C GLN A 436 0.02 16.68 -5.18
N PRO A 437 0.76 16.07 -4.25
CA PRO A 437 0.32 14.86 -3.56
C PRO A 437 -0.89 15.14 -2.68
N ARG A 438 -1.89 14.27 -2.73
CA ARG A 438 -3.06 14.34 -1.86
C ARG A 438 -2.81 13.56 -0.56
N SER A 439 -3.34 14.06 0.55
CA SER A 439 -3.44 13.28 1.78
C SER A 439 -4.49 12.18 1.65
N VAL A 440 -4.11 10.94 1.94
CA VAL A 440 -4.92 9.73 1.81
C VAL A 440 -5.15 9.08 3.17
N VAL A 441 -6.10 8.14 3.22
CA VAL A 441 -6.53 7.50 4.48
C VAL A 441 -5.55 6.43 4.98
N ASN A 442 -4.89 5.74 4.07
CA ASN A 442 -3.85 4.76 4.36
C ASN A 442 -2.92 4.57 3.14
N SER A 443 -1.84 3.84 3.33
CA SER A 443 -0.86 3.51 2.29
C SER A 443 -0.36 2.09 2.44
N VAL A 444 0.15 1.54 1.34
CA VAL A 444 0.80 0.23 1.26
C VAL A 444 2.28 0.45 1.04
N ILE A 445 3.12 -0.22 1.82
CA ILE A 445 4.57 -0.04 1.84
C ILE A 445 5.24 -1.38 1.62
N LEU A 446 6.13 -1.42 0.63
CA LEU A 446 7.16 -2.44 0.52
C LEU A 446 8.39 -1.96 1.30
N SER A 447 8.88 -2.77 2.22
CA SER A 447 10.05 -2.47 3.06
C SER A 447 11.03 -3.66 3.08
N TYR A 448 12.27 -3.41 3.51
CA TYR A 448 13.23 -4.48 3.84
C TYR A 448 13.60 -4.42 5.32
N GLY A 449 13.99 -5.56 5.88
CA GLY A 449 14.43 -5.68 7.27
C GLY A 449 15.26 -6.93 7.49
N THR A 450 15.20 -7.48 8.70
CA THR A 450 15.84 -8.76 9.03
C THR A 450 15.34 -9.87 8.11
N ASP A 451 16.22 -10.76 7.66
CA ASP A 451 15.84 -11.96 6.91
C ASP A 451 15.02 -12.91 7.79
N ARG A 452 13.77 -13.19 7.42
CA ARG A 452 12.86 -14.11 8.16
C ARG A 452 13.40 -15.53 8.28
N ASN A 453 14.33 -15.93 7.41
CA ASN A 453 14.97 -17.24 7.42
C ASN A 453 16.34 -17.24 8.13
N ALA A 454 16.82 -16.08 8.61
CA ALA A 454 18.04 -16.03 9.38
C ALA A 454 17.86 -16.83 10.67
N PRO A 455 18.87 -17.63 11.08
CA PRO A 455 18.82 -18.26 12.39
C PRO A 455 18.71 -17.18 13.46
N GLU A 456 17.77 -17.34 14.40
CA GLU A 456 17.68 -16.47 15.57
C GLU A 456 19.07 -16.41 16.21
N GLU A 457 19.67 -15.22 16.26
CA GLU A 457 20.88 -15.04 17.04
C GLU A 457 20.49 -15.34 18.48
N SER A 458 21.02 -16.44 19.01
CA SER A 458 20.91 -16.72 20.44
C SER A 458 21.36 -15.46 21.17
N GLU A 459 20.48 -14.87 21.98
CA GLU A 459 20.90 -13.86 22.96
C GLU A 459 22.00 -14.51 23.80
N THR A 460 23.27 -14.27 23.41
CA THR A 460 24.40 -14.74 24.19
C THR A 460 24.32 -13.98 25.49
N ALA A 461 23.97 -14.72 26.54
CA ALA A 461 24.00 -14.31 27.92
C ALA A 461 25.15 -13.33 28.16
N SER A 462 24.77 -12.14 28.62
CA SER A 462 25.63 -11.13 29.24
C SER A 462 26.95 -11.72 29.74
N ALA A 463 28.01 -11.51 28.97
CA ALA A 463 29.35 -11.79 29.44
C ALA A 463 29.67 -10.75 30.53
N ALA A 464 29.81 -11.23 31.76
CA ALA A 464 30.33 -10.48 32.89
C ALA A 464 31.64 -9.74 32.52
N PRO A 465 31.92 -8.57 33.10
CA PRO A 465 33.05 -7.75 32.70
C PRO A 465 34.36 -8.46 33.09
N ALA A 466 35.20 -8.74 32.09
CA ALA A 466 36.53 -9.25 32.31
C ALA A 466 37.44 -8.16 32.92
N GLU A 467 38.08 -8.51 34.04
CA GLU A 467 39.10 -7.72 34.71
C GLU A 467 40.28 -7.38 33.77
N THR A 468 40.85 -6.21 34.04
CA THR A 468 41.97 -5.61 33.32
C THR A 468 43.29 -6.27 33.68
N ALA A 469 44.08 -6.68 32.68
CA ALA A 469 45.52 -6.88 32.82
C ALA A 469 46.28 -6.66 31.50
N GLY A 470 47.05 -5.56 31.45
CA GLY A 470 48.46 -5.52 31.04
C GLY A 470 48.90 -5.93 29.61
N ALA A 471 49.05 -4.93 28.75
CA ALA A 471 50.16 -4.66 27.80
C ALA A 471 50.87 -5.80 27.03
N SER A 472 50.91 -5.71 25.69
CA SER A 472 52.02 -5.11 24.93
C SER A 472 51.85 -5.28 23.40
N ALA A 473 52.49 -4.37 22.67
CA ALA A 473 52.28 -4.05 21.26
C ALA A 473 52.90 -5.02 20.24
N ALA A 474 52.34 -5.10 19.02
CA ALA A 474 53.04 -4.83 17.75
C ALA A 474 52.17 -5.08 16.51
N GLY A 475 52.05 -4.06 15.64
CA GLY A 475 52.23 -4.11 14.19
C GLY A 475 51.32 -4.98 13.30
N GLY A 476 50.67 -4.35 12.31
CA GLY A 476 50.25 -5.08 11.11
C GLY A 476 49.11 -4.44 10.32
N SER A 477 49.46 -3.55 9.40
CA SER A 477 48.60 -3.03 8.33
C SER A 477 48.05 -4.13 7.42
N GLY A 478 46.75 -4.06 7.08
CA GLY A 478 46.10 -5.01 6.16
C GLY A 478 44.89 -4.44 5.43
N LEU A 479 44.98 -3.22 4.90
CA LEU A 479 44.00 -2.64 4.00
C LEU A 479 44.33 -3.07 2.56
N GLY A 480 43.69 -4.12 2.05
CA GLY A 480 43.89 -4.51 0.65
C GLY A 480 43.38 -5.88 0.30
N TRP A 481 42.06 -6.01 0.09
CA TRP A 481 41.45 -6.94 -0.88
C TRP A 481 39.96 -6.61 -1.02
N LYS A 482 39.61 -5.79 -2.02
CA LYS A 482 38.25 -5.73 -2.62
C LYS A 482 38.20 -5.02 -3.99
N ILE A 483 39.32 -4.93 -4.71
CA ILE A 483 39.37 -4.41 -6.10
C ILE A 483 40.22 -5.37 -6.93
N ALA A 484 39.67 -6.53 -7.29
CA ALA A 484 40.35 -7.45 -8.21
C ALA A 484 39.43 -8.14 -9.23
N LEU A 485 38.12 -7.90 -9.21
CA LEU A 485 37.18 -8.58 -10.12
C LEU A 485 36.52 -7.70 -11.19
N ILE A 486 36.73 -6.37 -11.16
CA ILE A 486 36.19 -5.46 -12.20
C ILE A 486 37.28 -4.96 -13.17
N ALA A 487 38.56 -5.02 -12.78
CA ALA A 487 39.67 -4.57 -13.64
C ALA A 487 40.06 -5.58 -14.74
N GLY A 488 39.80 -6.88 -14.55
CA GLY A 488 40.17 -7.94 -15.50
C GLY A 488 39.38 -7.89 -16.81
N SER A 489 38.07 -7.66 -16.74
CA SER A 489 37.19 -7.68 -17.92
C SER A 489 37.39 -6.48 -18.84
N VAL A 490 37.70 -5.30 -18.28
CA VAL A 490 37.95 -4.09 -19.07
C VAL A 490 39.29 -4.17 -19.82
N VAL A 491 40.33 -4.75 -19.18
CA VAL A 491 41.65 -4.93 -19.79
C VAL A 491 41.60 -5.98 -20.92
N CYS A 492 40.89 -7.09 -20.72
CA CYS A 492 40.69 -8.10 -21.76
C CYS A 492 39.93 -7.55 -22.98
N PHE A 493 38.93 -6.68 -22.76
CA PHE A 493 38.17 -6.06 -23.85
C PHE A 493 39.00 -5.02 -24.63
N ILE A 494 39.81 -4.20 -23.95
CA ILE A 494 40.72 -3.25 -24.59
C ILE A 494 41.79 -3.97 -25.44
N ILE A 495 42.30 -5.11 -24.96
CA ILE A 495 43.25 -5.93 -25.71
C ILE A 495 42.59 -6.56 -26.95
N ALA A 496 41.35 -7.05 -26.85
CA ALA A 496 40.60 -7.60 -27.98
C ALA A 496 40.33 -6.54 -29.07
N VAL A 497 39.95 -5.32 -28.67
CA VAL A 497 39.73 -4.19 -29.60
C VAL A 497 41.04 -3.76 -30.27
N LEU A 498 42.15 -3.68 -29.52
CA LEU A 498 43.46 -3.37 -30.09
C LEU A 498 43.96 -4.45 -31.07
N LEU A 499 43.67 -5.73 -30.81
CA LEU A 499 44.01 -6.82 -31.72
C LEU A 499 43.15 -6.80 -32.99
N ALA A 500 41.86 -6.47 -32.90
CA ALA A 500 40.96 -6.32 -34.05
C ALA A 500 41.37 -5.14 -34.95
N VAL A 501 41.77 -4.00 -34.37
CA VAL A 501 42.30 -2.84 -35.12
C VAL A 501 43.63 -3.18 -35.81
N ARG A 502 44.48 -3.98 -35.16
CA ARG A 502 45.75 -4.44 -35.74
C ARG A 502 45.55 -5.47 -36.88
N ALA A 503 44.49 -6.27 -36.82
CA ALA A 503 44.11 -7.21 -37.87
C ALA A 503 43.46 -6.49 -39.08
N GLY A 504 42.66 -5.43 -38.85
CA GLY A 504 42.07 -4.60 -39.90
C GLY A 504 43.10 -3.83 -40.73
N ASN A 505 44.13 -3.28 -40.08
CA ASN A 505 45.21 -2.56 -40.77
C ASN A 505 46.15 -3.45 -41.59
N LYS A 506 46.10 -4.79 -41.43
CA LYS A 506 46.84 -5.73 -42.29
C LYS A 506 46.09 -6.11 -43.57
N LYS A 507 44.80 -5.79 -43.69
CA LYS A 507 43.95 -6.20 -44.83
C LYS A 507 43.80 -5.15 -45.94
N TYR A 508 44.31 -3.93 -45.74
CA TYR A 508 44.19 -2.79 -46.69
C TYR A 508 45.51 -2.09 -47.04
N GLY A 509 46.60 -2.85 -47.24
CA GLY A 509 47.87 -2.31 -47.72
C GLY A 509 48.53 -3.23 -48.76
N LYS A 510 48.13 -3.05 -50.03
CA LYS A 510 48.77 -3.44 -51.32
C LYS A 510 47.68 -3.23 -52.40
N ASP A 511 47.83 -2.53 -53.51
CA ASP A 511 48.90 -1.85 -54.23
C ASP A 511 48.23 -0.82 -55.17
N LYS A 512 48.97 0.24 -55.51
CA LYS A 512 48.72 1.34 -56.48
C LYS A 512 47.97 2.59 -56.00
#